data_AF-A0A6G4XLE7-F1
#
_entry.id   AF-A0A6G4XLE7-F1
#
_cell.length_a   1.000
_cell.length_b   1.000
_cell.length_c   1.000
_cell.angle_alpha   90.00
_cell.angle_beta   90.00
_cell.angle_gamma   90.00
#
_symmetry.space_group_name_H-M   'P 1'
#
loop_
_entity.id
_entity.type
_entity.pdbx_description
1 polymer ?
#
loop_
_entity_poly.entity_id
_entity_poly.type
_entity_poly.pdbx_seq_one_letter_code
_entity_poly.pdbx_strand_id
1 'polypeptide(L)'
;MIPVCRFDDLPDGEAVRIETEPPIAVFHSDGELFALDDTCTHQDASLSDGWIEDCRVECPLHAASFDLRTGEPICLPARVPVRTHRVAVIDGVIHVEPPAEAEGVA
;
A
#
# COMPACT_ATOMS: atom_id res chain seq x y z
N MET A 1 -3.25 -15.73 -0.71
CA MET A 1 -4.04 -14.55 -0.31
C MET A 1 -4.04 -14.45 1.20
N ILE A 2 -3.77 -13.26 1.72
CA ILE A 2 -3.69 -12.93 3.15
C ILE A 2 -4.94 -12.13 3.49
N PRO A 3 -5.79 -12.57 4.43
CA PRO A 3 -6.95 -11.79 4.87
C PRO A 3 -6.50 -10.56 5.67
N VAL A 4 -7.18 -9.44 5.47
CA VAL A 4 -6.83 -8.14 6.08
C VAL A 4 -7.88 -7.71 7.10
N CYS A 5 -9.02 -7.21 6.63
CA CYS A 5 -10.17 -6.80 7.44
C CYS A 5 -11.45 -6.92 6.58
N ARG A 6 -12.63 -6.60 7.15
CA ARG A 6 -13.83 -6.48 6.32
C ARG A 6 -13.73 -5.23 5.46
N PHE A 7 -14.32 -5.26 4.27
CA PHE A 7 -14.43 -4.08 3.41
C PHE A 7 -15.05 -2.88 4.14
N ASP A 8 -16.11 -3.14 4.92
CA ASP A 8 -16.83 -2.10 5.67
C ASP A 8 -16.03 -1.52 6.85
N ASP A 9 -14.93 -2.17 7.25
CA ASP A 9 -14.06 -1.72 8.34
C ASP A 9 -12.91 -0.81 7.84
N LEU A 10 -12.79 -0.61 6.53
CA LEU A 10 -11.80 0.29 5.92
C LEU A 10 -12.52 1.38 5.11
N PRO A 11 -12.88 2.52 5.73
CA PRO A 11 -13.47 3.66 5.04
C PRO A 11 -12.59 4.22 3.92
N ASP A 12 -13.21 4.93 2.98
CA ASP A 12 -12.49 5.66 1.94
C ASP A 12 -11.59 6.74 2.55
N GLY A 13 -10.37 6.87 2.03
CA GLY A 13 -9.33 7.76 2.58
C GLY A 13 -8.56 7.18 3.77
N GLU A 14 -8.78 5.90 4.13
CA GLU A 14 -8.03 5.21 5.19
C GLU A 14 -7.14 4.09 4.65
N ALA A 15 -6.21 3.64 5.50
CA ALA A 15 -5.34 2.50 5.22
C ALA A 15 -5.27 1.54 6.41
N VAL A 16 -4.90 0.30 6.12
CA VAL A 16 -4.62 -0.74 7.12
C VAL A 16 -3.33 -1.46 6.77
N ARG A 17 -2.43 -1.54 7.75
CA ARG A 17 -1.16 -2.25 7.65
C ARG A 17 -1.31 -3.70 8.11
N ILE A 18 -0.67 -4.62 7.39
CA ILE A 18 -0.51 -6.01 7.80
C ILE A 18 0.98 -6.33 8.03
N GLU A 19 1.24 -7.12 9.06
CA GLU A 19 2.57 -7.51 9.53
C GLU A 19 3.14 -8.68 8.71
N THR A 20 3.31 -8.48 7.39
CA THR A 20 4.11 -9.36 6.52
C THR A 20 5.58 -8.94 6.55
N GLU A 21 6.45 -9.70 5.89
CA GLU A 21 7.85 -9.33 5.70
C GLU A 21 8.18 -9.29 4.18
N PRO A 22 8.37 -8.09 3.57
CA PRO A 22 8.19 -6.76 4.18
C PRO A 22 6.71 -6.46 4.51
N PRO A 23 6.42 -5.47 5.38
CA PRO A 23 5.04 -5.10 5.72
C PRO A 23 4.31 -4.52 4.50
N ILE A 24 3.00 -4.76 4.44
CA ILE A 24 2.13 -4.32 3.35
C ILE A 24 1.02 -3.44 3.92
N ALA A 25 0.62 -2.41 3.18
CA ALA A 25 -0.53 -1.58 3.50
C ALA A 25 -1.59 -1.70 2.39
N VAL A 26 -2.85 -1.81 2.80
CA VAL A 26 -4.01 -1.64 1.92
C VAL A 26 -4.55 -0.24 2.10
N PHE A 27 -4.81 0.45 1.00
CA PHE A 27 -5.33 1.81 0.94
C PHE A 27 -6.70 1.78 0.27
N HIS A 28 -7.64 2.57 0.79
CA HIS A 28 -8.92 2.83 0.14
C HIS A 28 -8.93 4.26 -0.36
N SER A 29 -9.06 4.45 -1.68
CA SER A 29 -9.11 5.77 -2.30
C SER A 29 -10.14 5.76 -3.41
N ASP A 30 -11.01 6.76 -3.41
CA ASP A 30 -12.04 6.99 -4.42
C ASP A 30 -12.96 5.77 -4.66
N GLY A 31 -13.20 4.98 -3.61
CA GLY A 31 -14.01 3.76 -3.67
C GLY A 31 -13.29 2.52 -4.22
N GLU A 32 -11.98 2.63 -4.49
CA GLU A 32 -11.14 1.54 -4.98
C GLU A 32 -10.08 1.14 -3.93
N LEU A 33 -9.68 -0.13 -3.96
CA LEU A 33 -8.65 -0.66 -3.07
C LEU A 33 -7.32 -0.80 -3.80
N PHE A 34 -6.24 -0.46 -3.10
CA PHE A 34 -4.86 -0.58 -3.56
C PHE A 34 -4.01 -1.22 -2.48
N ALA A 35 -2.91 -1.87 -2.84
CA ALA A 35 -1.99 -2.45 -1.86
C ALA A 35 -0.53 -2.21 -2.28
N LEU A 36 0.29 -1.71 -1.36
CA LEU A 36 1.72 -1.43 -1.56
C LEU A 36 2.55 -2.04 -0.44
N ASP A 37 3.86 -2.24 -0.64
CA ASP A 37 4.77 -2.32 0.52
C ASP A 37 4.54 -1.08 1.40
N ASP A 38 4.43 -1.27 2.70
CA ASP A 38 4.08 -0.18 3.62
C ASP A 38 5.27 0.74 3.89
N THR A 39 6.50 0.24 3.76
CA THR A 39 7.69 1.04 4.04
C THR A 39 7.99 2.00 2.89
N CYS A 40 8.04 3.30 3.21
CA CYS A 40 8.45 4.32 2.27
C CYS A 40 9.86 4.04 1.72
N THR A 41 10.02 4.06 0.40
CA THR A 41 11.31 3.76 -0.27
C THR A 41 12.37 4.85 -0.08
N HIS A 42 12.01 6.00 0.48
CA HIS A 42 12.95 7.06 0.83
C HIS A 42 13.65 6.79 2.17
N GLN A 43 12.88 6.43 3.20
CA GLN A 43 13.36 6.18 4.56
C GLN A 43 12.30 5.38 5.33
N ASP A 44 12.71 4.68 6.39
CA ASP A 44 11.87 3.90 7.29
C ASP A 44 10.71 4.73 7.92
N ALA A 45 9.58 4.73 7.22
CA ALA A 45 8.32 5.34 7.62
C ALA A 45 7.16 4.51 7.01
N SER A 46 6.10 4.31 7.79
CA SER A 46 4.89 3.64 7.32
C SER A 46 4.09 4.57 6.40
N LEU A 47 3.71 4.07 5.23
CA LEU A 47 2.82 4.77 4.29
C LEU A 47 1.36 4.70 4.77
N SER A 48 0.98 3.67 5.52
CA SER A 48 -0.36 3.59 6.12
C SER A 48 -0.66 4.68 7.14
N ASP A 49 0.38 5.29 7.73
CA ASP A 49 0.28 6.46 8.61
C ASP A 49 0.20 7.79 7.82
N GLY A 50 0.19 7.72 6.48
CA GLY A 50 0.21 8.86 5.56
C GLY A 50 -1.16 9.46 5.25
N TRP A 51 -1.14 10.46 4.36
CA TRP A 51 -2.36 11.12 3.86
C TRP A 51 -2.77 10.55 2.49
N ILE A 52 -4.04 10.22 2.31
CA ILE A 52 -4.58 9.61 1.08
C ILE A 52 -5.52 10.59 0.39
N GLU A 53 -5.26 10.87 -0.89
CA GLU A 53 -6.12 11.72 -1.74
C GLU A 53 -5.79 11.45 -3.22
N ASP A 54 -6.80 11.44 -4.10
CA ASP A 54 -6.63 11.33 -5.56
C ASP A 54 -5.77 10.13 -6.02
N CYS A 55 -6.03 8.93 -5.47
CA CYS A 55 -5.24 7.72 -5.69
C CYS A 55 -3.74 7.89 -5.39
N ARG A 56 -3.39 8.73 -4.42
CA ARG A 56 -2.02 8.99 -3.97
C ARG A 56 -1.93 8.89 -2.45
N VAL A 57 -0.83 8.32 -1.97
CA VAL A 57 -0.44 8.40 -0.56
C VAL A 57 0.75 9.33 -0.39
N GLU A 58 0.66 10.26 0.55
CA GLU A 58 1.75 11.14 0.99
C GLU A 58 2.36 10.61 2.29
N CYS A 59 3.66 10.29 2.25
CA CYS A 59 4.41 9.80 3.40
C CYS A 59 4.43 10.85 4.53
N PRO A 60 4.11 10.47 5.77
CA PRO A 60 3.95 11.41 6.88
C PRO A 60 5.26 12.05 7.32
N LEU A 61 6.42 11.49 6.94
CA LEU A 61 7.71 11.95 7.40
C LEU A 61 8.24 13.17 6.62
N HIS A 62 8.32 13.05 5.28
CA HIS A 62 8.94 14.07 4.41
C HIS A 62 8.08 14.42 3.19
N ALA A 63 6.79 14.07 3.20
CA ALA A 63 5.82 14.36 2.14
C ALA A 63 6.16 13.78 0.76
N ALA A 64 7.07 12.81 0.67
CA ALA A 64 7.23 12.00 -0.54
C ALA A 64 5.88 11.32 -0.84
N SER A 65 5.37 11.44 -2.06
CA SER A 65 4.11 10.83 -2.43
C SER A 65 4.27 9.75 -3.49
N PHE A 66 3.34 8.80 -3.51
CA PHE A 66 3.33 7.68 -4.44
C PHE A 66 1.95 7.49 -5.05
N ASP A 67 1.90 7.14 -6.33
CA ASP A 67 0.66 6.73 -7.00
C ASP A 67 0.26 5.34 -6.48
N LEU A 68 -0.93 5.20 -5.91
CA LEU A 68 -1.41 3.95 -5.32
C LEU A 68 -1.60 2.82 -6.35
N ARG A 69 -1.78 3.16 -7.63
CA ARG A 69 -2.03 2.21 -8.72
C ARG A 69 -0.74 1.57 -9.23
N THR A 70 0.37 2.31 -9.17
CA THR A 70 1.64 1.93 -9.80
C THR A 70 2.80 1.82 -8.83
N GLY A 71 2.68 2.44 -7.65
CA GLY A 71 3.76 2.59 -6.68
C GLY A 71 4.81 3.64 -7.07
N GLU A 72 4.68 4.30 -8.22
CA GLU A 72 5.66 5.27 -8.71
C GLU A 72 5.70 6.52 -7.82
N PRO A 73 6.90 7.04 -7.49
CA PRO A 73 7.02 8.28 -6.75
C PRO A 73 6.55 9.46 -7.60
N ILE A 74 5.70 10.31 -7.03
CA ILE A 74 5.16 11.51 -7.69
C ILE A 74 6.07 12.72 -7.43
N CYS A 75 6.70 12.77 -6.25
CA CYS A 75 7.55 13.88 -5.87
C CYS A 75 8.76 13.42 -5.05
N LEU A 76 9.76 14.30 -5.00
CA LEU A 76 10.91 14.14 -4.10
C LEU A 76 10.45 14.20 -2.63
N PRO A 77 11.18 13.54 -1.70
CA PRO A 77 12.51 12.96 -1.89
C PRO A 77 12.55 11.49 -2.36
N ALA A 78 11.42 10.80 -2.51
CA ALA A 78 11.41 9.44 -3.04
C ALA A 78 11.86 9.39 -4.51
N ARG A 79 12.55 8.32 -4.88
CA ARG A 79 13.09 8.10 -6.23
C ARG A 79 12.90 6.69 -6.75
N VAL A 80 12.43 5.79 -5.90
CA VAL A 80 12.27 4.36 -6.18
C VAL A 80 10.80 4.02 -5.99
N PRO A 81 10.16 3.28 -6.91
CA PRO A 81 8.79 2.84 -6.75
C PRO A 81 8.61 1.93 -5.54
N VAL A 82 7.47 2.05 -4.87
CA VAL A 82 7.02 1.09 -3.87
C VAL A 82 6.41 -0.11 -4.60
N ARG A 83 6.63 -1.33 -4.11
CA ARG A 83 6.05 -2.52 -4.75
C ARG A 83 4.54 -2.52 -4.60
N THR A 84 3.81 -2.80 -5.67
CA THR A 84 2.35 -3.03 -5.64
C THR A 84 2.01 -4.50 -5.41
N HIS A 85 0.88 -4.75 -4.75
CA HIS A 85 0.32 -6.08 -4.53
C HIS A 85 -1.11 -6.15 -5.06
N ARG A 86 -1.57 -7.35 -5.39
CA ARG A 86 -2.96 -7.53 -5.81
C ARG A 86 -3.87 -7.49 -4.58
N VAL A 87 -5.01 -6.83 -4.69
CA VAL A 87 -6.04 -6.78 -3.65
C VAL A 87 -7.39 -7.20 -4.24
N ALA A 88 -8.16 -7.96 -3.48
CA ALA A 88 -9.48 -8.43 -3.88
C ALA A 88 -10.41 -8.52 -2.67
N VAL A 89 -11.71 -8.35 -2.90
CA VAL A 89 -12.75 -8.58 -1.88
C VAL A 89 -13.38 -9.95 -2.14
N ILE A 90 -13.35 -10.82 -1.13
CA ILE A 90 -13.90 -12.17 -1.19
C ILE A 90 -14.81 -12.33 0.02
N ASP A 91 -16.09 -12.60 -0.21
CA ASP A 91 -17.11 -12.73 0.84
C ASP A 91 -17.13 -11.55 1.84
N GLY A 92 -16.89 -10.33 1.34
CA GLY A 92 -16.86 -9.09 2.13
C GLY A 92 -15.57 -8.85 2.92
N VAL A 93 -14.55 -9.69 2.74
CA VAL A 93 -13.24 -9.56 3.38
C VAL A 93 -12.19 -9.15 2.35
N ILE A 94 -11.40 -8.13 2.68
CA ILE A 94 -10.26 -7.69 1.89
C ILE A 94 -9.14 -8.73 2.01
N HIS A 95 -8.60 -9.12 0.86
CA HIS A 95 -7.49 -10.04 0.74
C HIS A 95 -6.37 -9.43 -0.10
N VAL A 96 -5.13 -9.63 0.33
CA VAL A 96 -3.94 -9.28 -0.45
C VAL A 96 -3.27 -10.53 -1.00
N GLU A 97 -2.83 -10.48 -2.25
CA GLU A 97 -1.94 -11.46 -2.87
C GLU A 97 -0.58 -10.78 -3.12
N PRO A 98 0.41 -11.05 -2.26
CA PRO A 98 1.79 -10.67 -2.55
C PRO A 98 2.25 -11.37 -3.84
N PRO A 99 3.11 -10.74 -4.66
CA PRO A 99 3.71 -11.44 -5.78
C PRO A 99 4.42 -12.69 -5.26
N ALA A 100 4.29 -13.80 -6.00
CA ALA A 100 5.07 -14.99 -5.71
C ALA A 100 6.54 -14.58 -5.55
N GLU A 101 7.20 -15.04 -4.48
CA GLU A 101 8.62 -14.77 -4.31
C GLU A 101 9.31 -15.17 -5.61
N ALA A 102 10.02 -14.23 -6.23
CA ALA A 102 10.93 -14.60 -7.30
C ALA A 102 11.95 -15.54 -6.64
N GLU A 103 11.84 -16.84 -6.93
CA GLU A 103 12.82 -17.84 -6.52
C GLU A 103 14.21 -17.26 -6.80
N GLY A 104 15.00 -17.17 -5.74
CA GLY A 104 16.19 -16.32 -5.68
C GLY A 104 17.05 -16.40 -6.93
N VAL A 105 17.33 -15.24 -7.51
CA VAL A 105 18.53 -15.11 -8.35
C VAL A 105 19.71 -15.13 -7.38
N ALA A 106 20.32 -16.30 -7.27
CA ALA A 106 21.61 -16.53 -6.62
C ALA A 106 22.72 -15.66 -7.24
#